data_AF-A0A946TV89-F1
#
_entry.id   AF-A0A946TV89-F1
#
_cell.length_a   1.000
_cell.length_b   1.000
_cell.length_c   1.000
_cell.angle_alpha   90.00
_cell.angle_beta   90.00
_cell.angle_gamma   90.00
#
_symmetry.space_group_name_H-M   'P 1'
#
loop_
_entity.id
_entity.type
_entity.pdbx_description
1 polymer ?
#
loop_
_entity_poly.entity_id
_entity_poly.type
_entity_poly.pdbx_seq_one_letter_code
_entity_poly.pdbx_strand_id
1 'polypeptide(L)'
;MAADLLRMGADCGVLSSAVYERYPYRRIELLKELLGNLRMTVDDQVASWCLDLKTKEELSIKPEDSENLSDLIRGIDSVQVAVFFEELKDCSVRVSMRSKDVNLANVSKICSHFGGGGHPLASGARVNGELHEVEERVLDEICNTIT
;
A
#
# COMPACT_ATOMS: atom_id res chain seq x y z
N MET A 1 -24.54 16.67 5.54
CA MET A 1 -24.41 15.53 4.62
C MET A 1 -24.51 14.19 5.33
N ALA A 2 -23.52 13.74 6.13
CA ALA A 2 -23.61 12.44 6.82
C ALA A 2 -24.82 12.33 7.79
N ALA A 3 -25.07 13.37 8.59
CA ALA A 3 -26.23 13.43 9.48
C ALA A 3 -27.57 13.42 8.74
N ASP A 4 -27.61 13.93 7.50
CA ASP A 4 -28.84 13.97 6.70
C ASP A 4 -29.15 12.59 6.12
N LEU A 5 -28.13 11.83 5.71
CA LEU A 5 -28.28 10.44 5.26
C LEU A 5 -28.80 9.53 6.38
N LEU A 6 -28.31 9.71 7.61
CA LEU A 6 -28.83 9.00 8.78
C LEU A 6 -30.31 9.31 9.02
N ARG A 7 -30.70 10.59 8.93
CA ARG A 7 -32.12 11.00 9.06
C ARG A 7 -33.00 10.44 7.94
N MET A 8 -32.44 10.20 6.76
CA MET A 8 -33.12 9.55 5.64
C MET A 8 -33.19 8.01 5.76
N GLY A 9 -32.66 7.43 6.84
CA GLY A 9 -32.74 6.00 7.14
C GLY A 9 -31.52 5.17 6.75
N ALA A 10 -30.39 5.80 6.42
CA ALA A 10 -29.14 5.05 6.22
C ALA A 10 -28.71 4.38 7.54
N ASP A 11 -28.45 3.07 7.48
CA ASP A 11 -27.94 2.30 8.61
C ASP A 11 -26.41 2.23 8.57
N CYS A 12 -25.76 3.02 9.42
CA CYS A 12 -24.30 3.03 9.50
C CYS A 12 -23.69 1.70 9.94
N GLY A 13 -24.39 0.91 10.76
CA GLY A 13 -23.88 -0.39 11.22
C GLY A 13 -23.82 -1.39 10.07
N VAL A 14 -24.90 -1.47 9.29
CA VAL A 14 -24.96 -2.34 8.10
C VAL A 14 -23.93 -1.92 7.05
N LEU A 15 -23.80 -0.61 6.80
CA LEU A 15 -22.83 -0.08 5.84
C LEU A 15 -21.39 -0.33 6.30
N SER A 16 -21.08 -0.08 7.57
CA SER A 16 -19.75 -0.33 8.13
C SER A 16 -19.36 -1.80 8.01
N SER A 17 -20.26 -2.71 8.40
CA SER A 17 -20.01 -4.15 8.28
C SER A 17 -19.82 -4.58 6.83
N ALA A 18 -20.65 -4.06 5.91
CA ALA A 18 -20.54 -4.37 4.49
C ALA A 18 -19.21 -3.92 3.86
N VAL A 19 -18.63 -2.82 4.34
CA VAL A 19 -17.40 -2.22 3.77
C VAL A 19 -16.13 -2.75 4.45
N TYR A 20 -16.13 -2.92 5.76
CA TYR A 20 -14.91 -3.17 6.55
C TYR A 20 -14.84 -4.56 7.17
N GLU A 21 -15.94 -5.31 7.23
CA GLU A 21 -16.00 -6.60 7.93
C GLU A 21 -16.30 -7.78 6.99
N ARG A 22 -16.33 -7.54 5.68
CA ARG A 22 -16.61 -8.56 4.67
C ARG A 22 -15.49 -8.63 3.66
N TYR A 23 -14.61 -9.60 3.86
CA TYR A 23 -13.54 -9.93 2.92
C TYR A 23 -13.60 -11.39 2.51
N PRO A 24 -13.21 -11.72 1.27
CA PRO A 24 -13.09 -13.10 0.85
C PRO A 24 -11.89 -13.77 1.55
N TYR A 25 -11.97 -15.08 1.76
CA TYR A 25 -10.90 -15.86 2.39
C TYR A 25 -9.53 -15.67 1.70
N ARG A 26 -9.50 -15.49 0.37
CA ARG A 26 -8.26 -15.23 -0.38
C ARG A 26 -7.50 -13.99 0.08
N ARG A 27 -8.17 -12.98 0.66
CA ARG A 27 -7.48 -11.81 1.25
C ARG A 27 -6.67 -12.20 2.49
N ILE A 28 -7.15 -13.18 3.26
CA ILE A 28 -6.43 -13.69 4.43
C ILE A 28 -5.21 -14.50 3.99
N GLU A 29 -5.33 -15.34 2.96
CA GLU A 29 -4.17 -16.02 2.36
C GLU A 29 -3.15 -15.02 1.78
N LEU A 30 -3.62 -13.95 1.12
CA LEU A 30 -2.75 -12.85 0.68
C LEU A 30 -2.01 -12.23 1.87
N LEU A 31 -2.71 -11.89 2.94
CA LEU A 31 -2.10 -11.30 4.13
C LEU A 31 -1.06 -12.24 4.75
N LYS A 32 -1.34 -13.55 4.80
CA LYS A 32 -0.38 -14.55 5.29
C LYS A 32 0.91 -14.56 4.48
N GLU A 33 0.80 -14.50 3.15
CA GLU A 33 1.97 -14.43 2.27
C GLU A 33 2.75 -13.14 2.48
N LEU A 34 2.06 -12.00 2.53
CA LEU A 34 2.68 -10.69 2.74
C LEU A 34 3.36 -10.60 4.11
N LEU A 35 2.78 -11.16 5.18
CA LEU A 35 3.44 -11.19 6.48
C LEU A 35 4.77 -11.95 6.46
N GLY A 36 4.89 -12.98 5.60
CA GLY A 36 6.15 -13.71 5.39
C GLY A 36 7.22 -12.91 4.66
N ASN A 37 6.83 -11.88 3.93
CA ASN A 37 7.73 -11.05 3.10
C ASN A 37 7.85 -9.60 3.58
N LEU A 38 7.37 -9.29 4.78
CA LEU A 38 7.54 -7.98 5.40
C LEU A 38 9.03 -7.63 5.55
N ARG A 39 9.43 -6.52 4.98
CA ARG A 39 10.80 -6.00 5.08
C ARG A 39 10.81 -4.66 5.80
N MET A 40 11.73 -4.51 6.76
CA MET A 40 11.99 -3.27 7.48
C MET A 40 13.33 -2.70 7.04
N THR A 41 13.39 -1.41 6.73
CA THR A 41 14.60 -0.69 6.31
C THR A 41 14.65 0.70 6.95
N VAL A 42 15.79 1.39 6.81
CA VAL A 42 16.03 2.75 7.34
C VAL A 42 15.78 2.84 8.85
N ASP A 43 16.52 2.03 9.62
CA ASP A 43 16.39 1.94 11.08
C ASP A 43 14.93 1.71 11.54
N ASP A 44 14.26 0.74 10.90
CA ASP A 44 12.86 0.35 11.13
C ASP A 44 11.81 1.46 10.86
N GLN A 45 12.16 2.51 10.11
CA GLN A 45 11.24 3.58 9.74
C GLN A 45 10.53 3.35 8.41
N VAL A 46 10.97 2.40 7.60
CA VAL A 46 10.33 2.05 6.33
C VAL A 46 9.93 0.59 6.36
N ALA A 47 8.65 0.32 6.09
CA ALA A 47 8.14 -1.03 5.90
C ALA A 47 7.73 -1.24 4.45
N SER A 48 8.11 -2.37 3.86
CA SER A 48 7.72 -2.73 2.50
C SER A 48 7.18 -4.14 2.38
N TRP A 49 6.31 -4.28 1.38
CA TRP A 49 5.82 -5.55 0.87
C TRP A 49 6.00 -5.64 -0.64
N CYS A 50 6.28 -6.85 -1.11
CA CYS A 50 6.38 -7.19 -2.52
C CYS A 50 5.37 -8.28 -2.85
N LEU A 51 4.64 -8.12 -3.96
CA LEU A 51 3.68 -9.10 -4.44
C LEU A 51 3.94 -9.38 -5.91
N ASP A 52 4.51 -10.55 -6.18
CA ASP A 52 4.80 -11.03 -7.53
C ASP A 52 3.55 -11.54 -8.26
N LEU A 53 3.64 -11.65 -9.59
CA LEU A 53 2.56 -12.14 -10.43
C LEU A 53 2.18 -13.59 -10.14
N LYS A 54 3.18 -14.43 -9.80
CA LYS A 54 2.96 -15.85 -9.53
C LYS A 54 2.01 -16.05 -8.36
N THR A 55 2.27 -15.38 -7.24
CA THR A 55 1.45 -15.37 -6.03
C THR A 55 0.06 -14.81 -6.32
N LYS A 56 -0.04 -13.73 -7.12
CA LYS A 56 -1.34 -13.16 -7.53
C LYS A 56 -2.18 -14.17 -8.29
N GLU A 57 -1.57 -14.95 -9.18
CA GLU A 57 -2.26 -15.97 -9.96
C GLU A 57 -2.62 -17.20 -9.12
N GLU A 58 -1.71 -17.70 -8.28
CA GLU A 58 -1.94 -18.84 -7.39
C GLU A 58 -3.09 -18.60 -6.41
N LEU A 59 -3.16 -17.39 -5.81
CA LEU A 59 -4.20 -17.02 -4.86
C LEU A 59 -5.45 -16.41 -5.52
N SER A 60 -5.46 -16.27 -6.85
CA SER A 60 -6.54 -15.61 -7.61
C SER A 60 -6.90 -14.22 -7.05
N ILE A 61 -5.87 -13.43 -6.77
CA ILE A 61 -5.98 -12.09 -6.17
C ILE A 61 -6.67 -11.14 -7.14
N LYS A 62 -7.65 -10.41 -6.62
CA LYS A 62 -8.28 -9.28 -7.30
C LYS A 62 -7.70 -7.96 -6.77
N PRO A 63 -7.76 -6.87 -7.56
CA PRO A 63 -7.28 -5.56 -7.11
C PRO A 63 -7.89 -5.08 -5.78
N GLU A 64 -9.16 -5.39 -5.54
CA GLU A 64 -9.87 -5.04 -4.28
C GLU A 64 -9.28 -5.76 -3.04
N ASP A 65 -8.62 -6.90 -3.23
CA ASP A 65 -8.08 -7.68 -2.11
C ASP A 65 -6.79 -7.06 -1.53
N SER A 66 -6.08 -6.21 -2.27
CA SER A 66 -4.88 -5.50 -1.80
C SER A 66 -5.18 -4.12 -1.19
N GLU A 67 -6.43 -3.64 -1.29
CA GLU A 67 -6.82 -2.34 -0.77
C GLU A 67 -6.60 -2.23 0.75
N ASN A 68 -6.11 -1.07 1.18
CA ASN A 68 -5.85 -0.71 2.59
C ASN A 68 -4.87 -1.65 3.33
N LEU A 69 -4.20 -2.60 2.66
CA LEU A 69 -3.20 -3.45 3.30
C LEU A 69 -1.96 -2.65 3.71
N SER A 70 -1.54 -1.67 2.91
CA SER A 70 -0.40 -0.79 3.24
C SER A 70 -0.61 0.03 4.52
N ASP A 71 -1.87 0.27 4.93
CA ASP A 71 -2.15 0.90 6.22
C ASP A 71 -1.83 -0.02 7.41
N LEU A 72 -1.87 -1.34 7.23
CA LEU A 72 -1.53 -2.30 8.28
C LEU A 72 -0.06 -2.18 8.68
N ILE A 73 0.86 -2.19 7.70
CA ILE A 73 2.30 -2.05 7.96
C ILE A 73 2.69 -0.62 8.32
N ARG A 74 1.95 0.39 7.84
CA ARG A 74 2.09 1.77 8.34
C ARG A 74 1.74 1.86 9.83
N GLY A 75 0.85 1.00 10.33
CA GLY A 75 0.45 0.97 11.73
C GLY A 75 1.56 0.60 12.70
N ILE A 76 2.67 0.01 12.25
CA ILE A 76 3.83 -0.32 13.10
C ILE A 76 4.42 0.97 13.67
N ASP A 77 4.63 1.03 14.99
CA ASP A 77 4.95 2.28 15.71
C ASP A 77 6.15 3.04 15.13
N SER A 78 7.24 2.34 14.82
CA SER A 78 8.47 2.94 14.26
C SER A 78 8.30 3.44 12.82
N VAL A 79 7.41 2.81 12.04
CA VAL A 79 7.28 3.04 10.60
C VAL A 79 6.76 4.44 10.32
N GLN A 80 7.49 5.17 9.48
CA GLN A 80 7.10 6.47 8.96
C GLN A 80 6.57 6.38 7.53
N VAL A 81 7.08 5.43 6.73
CA VAL A 81 6.65 5.19 5.36
C VAL A 81 6.38 3.70 5.13
N ALA A 82 5.20 3.39 4.62
CA ALA A 82 4.83 2.07 4.16
C ALA A 82 4.79 2.04 2.63
N VAL A 83 5.37 1.00 2.02
CA VAL A 83 5.40 0.82 0.57
C VAL A 83 4.86 -0.55 0.20
N PHE A 84 4.00 -0.60 -0.80
CA PHE A 84 3.54 -1.85 -1.38
C PHE A 84 3.88 -1.88 -2.87
N PHE A 85 4.73 -2.83 -3.24
CA PHE A 85 5.13 -3.14 -4.60
C PHE A 85 4.28 -4.29 -5.12
N GLU A 86 3.51 -4.04 -6.17
CA GLU A 86 2.74 -5.06 -6.86
C GLU A 86 3.19 -5.20 -8.31
N GLU A 87 3.64 -6.39 -8.69
CA GLU A 87 3.99 -6.67 -10.07
C GLU A 87 2.75 -6.68 -10.99
N LEU A 88 2.94 -6.18 -12.21
CA LEU A 88 1.94 -6.07 -13.27
C LEU A 88 2.40 -6.82 -14.52
N LYS A 89 1.44 -7.29 -15.32
CA LYS A 89 1.69 -8.16 -16.49
C LYS A 89 2.49 -7.53 -17.63
N ASP A 90 2.72 -6.23 -17.60
CA ASP A 90 3.42 -5.48 -18.65
C ASP A 90 4.84 -5.06 -18.24
N CYS A 91 5.52 -5.90 -17.46
CA CYS A 91 6.88 -5.64 -16.96
C CYS A 91 6.99 -4.29 -16.23
N SER A 92 5.97 -4.00 -15.42
CA SER A 92 5.93 -2.82 -14.58
C SER A 92 5.41 -3.16 -13.20
N VAL A 93 5.68 -2.28 -12.25
CA VAL A 93 5.35 -2.46 -10.84
C VAL A 93 4.48 -1.28 -10.42
N ARG A 94 3.34 -1.57 -9.81
CA ARG A 94 2.54 -0.57 -9.10
C ARG A 94 3.15 -0.38 -7.73
N VAL A 95 3.53 0.85 -7.43
CA VAL A 95 4.07 1.26 -6.15
C VAL A 95 3.00 2.08 -5.44
N SER A 96 2.57 1.62 -4.26
CA SER A 96 1.64 2.35 -3.40
C SER A 96 2.33 2.75 -2.12
N MET A 97 2.35 4.05 -1.81
CA MET A 97 3.00 4.58 -0.63
C MET A 97 2.00 5.21 0.33
N ARG A 98 2.30 5.08 1.63
CA ARG A 98 1.63 5.79 2.70
C ARG A 98 2.67 6.34 3.67
N SER A 99 2.46 7.52 4.22
CA SER A 99 3.29 8.04 5.32
C SER A 99 2.45 8.47 6.52
N LYS A 100 3.10 8.57 7.69
CA LYS A 100 2.45 9.07 8.91
C LYS A 100 2.47 10.59 9.01
N ASP A 101 3.57 11.23 8.61
CA ASP A 101 3.77 12.67 8.72
C ASP A 101 4.32 13.23 7.41
N VAL A 102 3.63 14.25 6.87
CA VAL A 102 3.99 14.93 5.62
C VAL A 102 5.30 15.71 5.75
N ASN A 103 5.65 16.17 6.96
CA ASN A 103 6.86 16.93 7.22
C ASN A 103 8.09 16.02 7.23
N LEU A 104 7.92 14.76 7.62
CA LEU A 104 8.98 13.77 7.64
C LEU A 104 9.10 13.05 6.29
N ALA A 105 7.98 12.69 5.67
CA ALA A 105 7.97 12.05 4.36
C ALA A 105 6.75 12.46 3.52
N ASN A 106 6.98 13.32 2.52
CA ASN A 106 5.99 13.63 1.50
C ASN A 106 6.07 12.60 0.36
N VAL A 107 5.24 11.55 0.44
CA VAL A 107 5.28 10.44 -0.52
C VAL A 107 4.83 10.82 -1.92
N SER A 108 4.11 11.94 -2.08
CA SER A 108 3.78 12.45 -3.42
C SER A 108 5.01 12.91 -4.17
N LYS A 109 5.99 13.53 -3.50
CA LYS A 109 7.23 13.97 -4.15
C LYS A 109 8.06 12.77 -4.62
N ILE A 110 8.18 11.76 -3.76
CA ILE A 110 8.87 10.50 -4.07
C ILE A 110 8.19 9.82 -5.27
N CYS A 111 6.87 9.63 -5.24
CA CYS A 111 6.15 9.03 -6.36
C CYS A 111 6.27 9.85 -7.66
N SER A 112 6.32 11.18 -7.59
CA SER A 112 6.52 12.03 -8.77
C SER A 112 7.89 11.85 -9.43
N HIS A 113 8.95 11.49 -8.67
CA HIS A 113 10.24 11.11 -9.25
C HIS A 113 10.11 9.91 -10.21
N PHE A 114 9.19 9.01 -9.91
CA PHE A 114 8.89 7.83 -10.73
C PHE A 114 7.70 8.02 -11.69
N GLY A 115 7.33 9.27 -12.00
CA GLY A 115 6.23 9.58 -12.93
C GLY A 115 4.82 9.35 -12.37
N GLY A 116 4.70 9.16 -11.05
CA GLY A 116 3.43 9.04 -10.34
C GLY A 116 2.99 10.35 -9.65
N GLY A 117 2.15 10.20 -8.61
CA GLY A 117 1.66 11.32 -7.82
C GLY A 117 0.57 10.93 -6.82
N GLY A 118 -0.09 11.93 -6.24
CA GLY A 118 -1.22 11.73 -5.33
C GLY A 118 -1.23 12.76 -4.20
N HIS A 119 -1.60 12.32 -3.01
CA HIS A 119 -1.60 13.16 -1.82
C HIS A 119 -0.30 13.01 -1.03
N PRO A 120 0.14 14.04 -0.30
CA PRO A 120 1.40 14.00 0.43
C PRO A 120 1.57 12.83 1.42
N LEU A 121 0.47 12.25 1.91
CA LEU A 121 0.44 11.10 2.83
C LEU A 121 0.05 9.77 2.15
N ALA A 122 -0.41 9.82 0.90
CA ALA A 122 -0.91 8.67 0.17
C ALA A 122 -0.77 8.90 -1.34
N SER A 123 0.20 8.22 -1.95
CA SER A 123 0.53 8.37 -3.36
C SER A 123 0.86 7.03 -4.00
N GLY A 124 0.91 7.03 -5.32
CA GLY A 124 1.38 5.86 -6.05
C GLY A 124 2.07 6.23 -7.36
N ALA A 125 2.81 5.27 -7.88
CA ALA A 125 3.48 5.34 -9.16
C ALA A 125 3.37 4.00 -9.89
N ARG A 126 3.58 4.04 -11.21
CA ARG A 126 3.77 2.84 -12.02
C ARG A 126 5.16 2.92 -12.62
N VAL A 127 6.02 1.99 -12.25
CA VAL A 127 7.44 2.02 -12.59
C VAL A 127 7.75 0.84 -13.49
N ASN A 128 8.38 1.09 -14.64
CA ASN A 128 8.81 0.03 -15.54
C ASN A 128 10.07 -0.65 -14.98
N GLY A 129 10.12 -1.98 -15.10
CA GLY A 129 11.22 -2.81 -14.59
C GLY A 129 10.72 -4.05 -13.87
N GLU A 130 11.66 -4.92 -13.50
CA GLU A 130 11.36 -6.10 -12.67
C GLU A 130 11.13 -5.70 -11.21
N LEU A 131 10.38 -6.53 -10.47
CA LEU A 131 9.95 -6.24 -9.11
C LEU A 131 11.10 -5.85 -8.17
N HIS A 132 12.18 -6.64 -8.17
CA HIS A 132 13.36 -6.41 -7.33
C HIS A 132 14.09 -5.11 -7.68
N GLU A 133 14.30 -4.83 -8.98
CA GLU A 133 14.98 -3.62 -9.43
C GLU A 133 14.18 -2.36 -9.08
N VAL A 134 12.86 -2.41 -9.22
CA VAL A 134 11.99 -1.31 -8.82
C VAL A 134 11.99 -1.13 -7.31
N GLU A 135 11.93 -2.22 -6.54
CA GLU A 135 12.00 -2.17 -5.08
C GLU A 135 13.26 -1.42 -4.62
N GLU A 136 14.44 -1.83 -5.10
CA GLU A 136 15.71 -1.20 -4.72
C GLU A 136 15.74 0.29 -5.06
N ARG A 137 15.43 0.64 -6.32
CA ARG A 137 15.45 2.05 -6.77
C ARG A 137 14.52 2.95 -5.97
N VAL A 138 13.34 2.43 -5.61
CA VAL A 138 12.35 3.18 -4.85
C VAL A 138 12.78 3.31 -3.38
N LEU A 139 13.29 2.25 -2.78
CA LEU A 139 13.80 2.30 -1.40
C LEU A 139 14.99 3.25 -1.28
N ASP A 140 15.89 3.29 -2.27
CA ASP A 140 17.01 4.25 -2.30
C ASP A 140 16.53 5.70 -2.32
N GLU A 141 15.50 6.02 -3.12
CA GLU A 141 14.93 7.37 -3.16
C GLU A 141 14.25 7.74 -1.83
N ILE A 142 13.62 6.77 -1.15
CA ILE A 142 13.03 6.98 0.17
C ILE A 142 14.13 7.28 1.19
N CYS A 143 15.23 6.52 1.19
CA CYS A 143 16.39 6.76 2.07
C CYS A 143 16.93 8.19 1.90
N ASN A 144 17.05 8.67 0.67
CA ASN A 144 17.52 10.03 0.35
C ASN A 144 16.56 11.14 0.82
N THR A 145 15.29 10.81 1.05
CA THR A 145 14.25 11.79 1.44
C THR A 145 14.05 11.86 2.96
N ILE A 146 14.24 10.75 3.67
CA ILE A 146 13.99 10.64 5.12
C ILE A 146 15.24 10.98 5.95
N THR A 147 16.43 10.98 5.34
CA THR A 147 17.71 11.36 5.98
C THR A 147 17.93 12.87 5.92
#